data_AF-A0A7K6YNQ9-F1
#
_entry.id   AF-A0A7K6YNQ9-F1
#
_cell.length_a   1.000
_cell.length_b   1.000
_cell.length_c   1.000
_cell.angle_alpha   90.00
_cell.angle_beta   90.00
_cell.angle_gamma   90.00
#
_symmetry.space_group_name_H-M   'P 1'
#
loop_
_entity.id
_entity.type
_entity.pdbx_description
1 polymer ?
#
loop_
_entity_poly.entity_id
_entity_poly.type
_entity_poly.pdbx_seq_one_letter_code
_entity_poly.pdbx_strand_id
1 'polypeptide(L)'
;MPSRKKTSMFAAAFLTCVCSFVIICVVLATPYWVSSKVHFSGTNSNVTVSLTYGLFSGTCEQLVDAGLLVPTKIFQVAANLGNTKAKSTITAIIVIVVLSLLFSLLSSGFTCTNAVSNPYQTFLGPIGVYTWNSLCAIFILIAMILFPVNIEGNGLSIELSHGCFSALQKHVKSEHAYGYSYWIMLLIIFLNIASIIVIYFYDHARYSKKKEQERPIENAPKDVILF
;
A
#
# COMPACT_ATOMS: atom_id res chain seq x y z
N MET A 1 5.64 23.52 -27.81
CA MET A 1 4.97 23.54 -26.49
C MET A 1 4.18 22.25 -26.30
N PRO A 2 4.13 21.67 -25.09
CA PRO A 2 3.27 20.52 -24.83
C PRO A 2 1.80 20.96 -24.95
N SER A 3 0.92 20.07 -25.44
CA SER A 3 -0.50 20.42 -25.52
C SER A 3 -1.06 20.62 -24.10
N ARG A 4 -1.92 21.63 -23.89
CA ARG A 4 -2.54 21.88 -22.56
C ARG A 4 -3.23 20.64 -22.00
N LYS A 5 -3.80 19.79 -22.86
CA LYS A 5 -4.43 18.51 -22.50
C LYS A 5 -3.42 17.50 -21.95
N LYS A 6 -2.24 17.36 -22.57
CA LYS A 6 -1.15 16.49 -22.07
C LYS A 6 -0.72 16.91 -20.68
N THR A 7 -0.35 18.18 -20.51
CA THR A 7 0.18 18.68 -19.25
C THR A 7 -0.84 18.51 -18.12
N SER A 8 -2.12 18.78 -18.38
CA SER A 8 -3.19 18.58 -17.37
C SER A 8 -3.35 17.11 -16.95
N MET A 9 -3.41 16.18 -17.90
CA MET A 9 -3.59 14.75 -17.60
C MET A 9 -2.39 14.15 -16.86
N PHE A 10 -1.15 14.50 -17.26
CA PHE A 10 0.04 14.06 -16.54
C PHE A 10 0.20 14.73 -15.16
N ALA A 11 -0.21 15.99 -15.01
CA ALA A 11 -0.24 16.64 -13.70
C ALA A 11 -1.25 15.99 -12.75
N ALA A 12 -2.43 15.59 -13.26
CA ALA A 12 -3.42 14.85 -12.48
C ALA A 12 -2.88 13.47 -12.06
N ALA A 13 -2.26 12.72 -12.98
CA ALA A 13 -1.61 11.46 -12.66
C ALA A 13 -0.48 11.64 -11.64
N PHE A 14 0.35 12.68 -11.79
CA PHE A 14 1.39 13.03 -10.83
C PHE A 14 0.84 13.26 -9.43
N LEU A 15 -0.24 14.04 -9.31
CA LEU A 15 -0.90 14.29 -8.02
C LEU A 15 -1.36 12.97 -7.37
N THR A 16 -2.00 12.08 -8.14
CA THR A 16 -2.43 10.78 -7.61
C THR A 16 -1.25 9.90 -7.15
N CYS A 17 -0.13 9.89 -7.88
CA CYS A 17 1.06 9.14 -7.50
C CYS A 17 1.75 9.72 -6.25
N VAL A 18 1.80 11.05 -6.11
CA VAL A 18 2.34 11.72 -4.92
C VAL A 18 1.45 11.45 -3.70
N CYS A 19 0.13 11.53 -3.85
CA CYS A 19 -0.80 11.17 -2.78
C CYS A 19 -0.61 9.71 -2.34
N SER A 20 -0.50 8.77 -3.29
CA SER A 20 -0.17 7.37 -3.01
C SER A 20 1.12 7.25 -2.21
N PHE A 21 2.20 7.90 -2.65
CA PHE A 21 3.49 7.90 -1.97
C PHE A 21 3.39 8.40 -0.52
N VAL A 22 2.73 9.54 -0.31
CA VAL A 22 2.53 10.12 1.03
C VAL A 22 1.74 9.17 1.93
N ILE A 23 0.68 8.55 1.41
CA ILE A 23 -0.13 7.60 2.19
C ILE A 23 0.69 6.36 2.56
N ILE A 24 1.54 5.84 1.66
CA ILE A 24 2.42 4.70 1.99
C ILE A 24 3.40 5.08 3.13
N CYS A 25 3.94 6.30 3.14
CA CYS A 25 4.74 6.79 4.26
C CYS A 25 3.95 6.81 5.57
N VAL A 26 2.70 7.28 5.55
CA VAL A 26 1.81 7.28 6.73
C VAL A 26 1.56 5.85 7.22
N VAL A 27 1.28 4.93 6.29
CA VAL A 27 1.06 3.50 6.58
C VAL A 27 2.28 2.87 7.27
N LEU A 28 3.50 3.19 6.81
CA LEU A 28 4.74 2.71 7.44
C LEU A 28 4.99 3.33 8.82
N ALA A 29 4.70 4.62 8.99
CA ALA A 29 5.03 5.37 10.20
C ALA A 29 4.05 5.16 11.36
N THR A 30 2.79 4.80 11.08
CA THR A 30 1.72 4.80 12.08
C THR A 30 1.52 3.43 12.74
N PRO A 31 1.39 3.37 14.08
CA PRO A 31 1.24 2.12 14.83
C PRO A 31 -0.22 1.64 14.94
N TYR A 32 -1.10 2.02 14.01
CA TYR A 32 -2.55 1.79 14.11
C TYR A 32 -3.07 0.88 12.99
N TRP A 33 -2.38 -0.23 12.75
CA TRP A 33 -2.82 -1.23 11.78
C TRP A 33 -3.89 -2.15 12.34
N VAL A 34 -3.74 -2.55 13.61
CA VAL A 34 -4.69 -3.44 14.28
C VAL A 34 -4.73 -3.15 15.78
N SER A 35 -5.92 -3.32 16.34
CA SER A 35 -6.16 -3.45 17.77
C SER A 35 -6.62 -4.87 18.06
N SER A 36 -5.88 -5.59 18.89
CA SER A 36 -6.13 -6.99 19.23
C SER A 36 -6.41 -7.12 20.72
N LYS A 37 -7.46 -7.86 21.09
CA LYS A 37 -7.71 -8.30 22.46
C LYS A 37 -7.44 -9.79 22.55
N VAL A 38 -6.45 -10.17 23.35
CA VAL A 38 -6.05 -11.56 23.52
C VAL A 38 -6.38 -12.00 24.94
N HIS A 39 -7.23 -13.00 25.06
CA HIS A 39 -7.70 -13.55 26.33
C HIS A 39 -6.88 -14.77 26.72
N PHE A 40 -6.36 -14.72 27.93
CA PHE A 40 -5.60 -15.78 28.58
C PHE A 40 -6.34 -16.24 29.83
N SER A 41 -6.50 -17.56 29.99
CA SER A 41 -7.01 -18.14 31.22
C SER A 41 -5.85 -18.53 32.12
N GLY A 42 -5.87 -17.99 33.34
CA GLY A 42 -4.91 -18.26 34.39
C GLY A 42 -5.48 -19.15 35.48
N THR A 43 -4.61 -19.82 36.26
CA THR A 43 -5.03 -20.68 37.39
C THR A 43 -5.82 -19.91 38.46
N ASN A 44 -5.49 -18.62 38.67
CA ASN A 44 -6.07 -17.78 39.72
C ASN A 44 -7.03 -16.71 39.18
N SER A 45 -6.83 -16.25 37.93
CA SER A 45 -7.64 -15.22 37.30
C SER A 45 -7.43 -15.24 35.79
N ASN A 46 -8.42 -14.81 35.03
CA ASN A 46 -8.25 -14.58 33.60
C ASN A 46 -7.67 -13.19 33.37
N VAL A 47 -6.95 -13.08 32.25
CA VAL A 47 -6.21 -11.89 31.85
C VAL A 47 -6.56 -11.58 30.41
N THR A 48 -6.88 -10.32 30.14
CA THR A 48 -7.07 -9.79 28.80
C THR A 48 -5.94 -8.83 28.48
N VAL A 49 -5.18 -9.12 27.41
CA VAL A 49 -4.14 -8.23 26.90
C VAL A 49 -4.68 -7.49 25.69
N SER A 50 -4.74 -6.17 25.78
CA SER A 50 -5.10 -5.30 24.66
C SER A 50 -3.81 -4.81 24.00
N LEU A 51 -3.69 -5.02 22.70
CA LEU A 51 -2.54 -4.64 21.87
C LEU A 51 -3.01 -3.68 20.79
N THR A 52 -2.30 -2.59 20.57
CA THR A 52 -2.49 -1.75 19.38
C THR A 52 -1.14 -1.54 18.72
N TYR A 53 -0.97 -2.00 17.48
CA TYR A 53 0.35 -2.01 16.83
C TYR A 53 0.29 -1.79 15.32
N GLY A 54 1.41 -1.30 14.80
CA GLY A 54 1.72 -1.25 13.37
C GLY A 54 2.84 -2.22 13.01
N LEU A 55 3.60 -1.91 11.97
CA LEU A 55 4.66 -2.80 11.49
C LEU A 55 5.90 -2.84 12.40
N PHE A 56 6.24 -1.72 13.04
CA PHE A 56 7.51 -1.56 13.76
C PHE A 56 7.34 -1.49 15.27
N SER A 57 6.30 -0.80 15.74
CA SER A 57 6.04 -0.57 17.17
C SER A 57 4.55 -0.68 17.50
N GLY A 58 4.28 -0.82 18.78
CA GLY A 58 2.93 -0.89 19.32
C GLY A 58 2.88 -0.58 20.80
N THR A 59 1.66 -0.60 21.32
CA THR A 59 1.31 -0.42 22.72
C THR A 59 0.57 -1.64 23.23
N CYS A 60 0.81 -2.01 24.48
CA CYS A 60 0.18 -3.14 25.14
C CYS A 60 -0.31 -2.74 26.53
N GLU A 61 -1.50 -3.19 26.87
CA GLU A 61 -2.17 -2.98 28.15
C GLU A 61 -2.70 -4.32 28.65
N GLN A 62 -2.65 -4.55 29.96
CA GLN A 62 -3.15 -5.78 30.56
C GLN A 62 -4.26 -5.45 31.55
N LEU A 63 -5.41 -6.09 31.37
CA LEU A 63 -6.54 -6.06 32.28
C LEU A 63 -6.66 -7.44 32.92
N VAL A 64 -6.59 -7.49 34.25
CA VAL A 64 -6.85 -8.70 35.04
C VAL A 64 -8.30 -8.64 35.50
N ASP A 65 -9.05 -9.74 35.40
CA ASP A 65 -10.48 -9.80 35.76
C ASP A 65 -10.76 -9.40 37.22
N ALA A 66 -9.74 -9.43 38.09
CA ALA A 66 -9.78 -8.89 39.44
C ALA A 66 -9.89 -7.34 39.51
N GLY A 67 -10.06 -6.65 38.37
CA GLY A 67 -10.19 -5.20 38.26
C GLY A 67 -8.87 -4.43 38.20
N LEU A 68 -7.73 -5.13 38.07
CA LEU A 68 -6.41 -4.52 38.00
C LEU A 68 -6.05 -4.19 36.55
N LEU A 69 -5.83 -2.90 36.27
CA LEU A 69 -5.28 -2.42 35.00
C LEU A 69 -3.77 -2.19 35.17
N VAL A 70 -2.95 -2.88 34.37
CA VAL A 70 -1.51 -2.61 34.28
C VAL A 70 -1.29 -1.50 33.25
N PRO A 71 -0.49 -0.47 33.58
CA PRO A 71 -0.22 0.65 32.69
C PRO A 71 0.31 0.24 31.32
N THR A 72 -0.03 1.04 30.31
CA THR A 72 0.39 0.90 28.91
C THR A 72 1.91 0.84 28.78
N LYS A 73 2.40 -0.19 28.08
CA LYS A 73 3.81 -0.31 27.69
C LYS A 73 3.97 -0.16 26.19
N ILE A 74 5.06 0.46 25.78
CA ILE A 74 5.45 0.54 24.36
C ILE A 74 6.39 -0.63 24.07
N PHE A 75 6.21 -1.27 22.93
CA PHE A 75 7.04 -2.38 22.49
C PHE A 75 7.46 -2.24 21.03
N GLN A 76 8.59 -2.85 20.69
CA GLN A 76 9.06 -2.99 19.32
C GLN A 76 8.64 -4.35 18.78
N VAL A 77 7.98 -4.40 17.63
CA VAL A 77 7.43 -5.63 17.04
C VAL A 77 8.57 -6.62 16.81
N ALA A 78 9.62 -6.24 16.08
CA ALA A 78 10.72 -7.15 15.73
C ALA A 78 11.48 -7.74 16.93
N ALA A 79 11.53 -7.03 18.06
CA ALA A 79 12.20 -7.49 19.28
C ALA A 79 11.36 -8.49 20.09
N ASN A 80 10.04 -8.46 19.92
CA ASN A 80 9.09 -9.24 20.71
C ASN A 80 8.51 -10.45 19.96
N LEU A 81 9.06 -10.78 18.79
CA LEU A 81 8.73 -12.01 18.06
C LEU A 81 9.80 -13.07 18.28
N GLY A 82 9.46 -14.14 19.00
CA GLY A 82 10.26 -15.37 19.10
C GLY A 82 10.01 -16.33 17.94
N ASN A 83 8.77 -16.41 17.45
CA ASN A 83 8.37 -17.30 16.36
C ASN A 83 8.95 -16.87 15.00
N THR A 84 9.77 -17.73 14.41
CA THR A 84 10.42 -17.52 13.11
C THR A 84 9.42 -17.28 11.96
N LYS A 85 8.26 -17.94 11.96
CA LYS A 85 7.25 -17.79 10.89
C LYS A 85 6.62 -16.41 10.94
N ALA A 86 6.10 -16.01 12.11
CA ALA A 86 5.50 -14.69 12.30
C ALA A 86 6.49 -13.56 11.98
N LYS A 87 7.76 -13.75 12.37
CA LYS A 87 8.86 -12.81 12.15
C LYS A 87 9.23 -12.69 10.67
N SER A 88 9.31 -13.82 9.96
CA SER A 88 9.58 -13.83 8.53
C SER A 88 8.45 -13.14 7.75
N THR A 89 7.19 -13.46 8.06
CA THR A 89 6.04 -12.87 7.36
C THR A 89 5.92 -11.36 7.61
N ILE A 90 6.10 -10.86 8.85
CA ILE A 90 6.07 -9.41 9.11
C ILE A 90 7.22 -8.70 8.39
N THR A 91 8.41 -9.32 8.33
CA THR A 91 9.55 -8.78 7.59
C THR A 91 9.27 -8.71 6.10
N ALA A 92 8.66 -9.76 5.53
CA ALA A 92 8.24 -9.77 4.12
C ALA A 92 7.22 -8.67 3.82
N ILE A 93 6.23 -8.45 4.71
CA ILE A 93 5.25 -7.36 4.58
C ILE A 93 5.97 -6.01 4.54
N ILE A 94 6.90 -5.75 5.46
CA ILE A 94 7.68 -4.50 5.49
C ILE A 94 8.43 -4.30 4.17
N VAL A 95 9.12 -5.34 3.68
CA VAL A 95 9.86 -5.26 2.41
C VAL A 95 8.94 -4.96 1.23
N ILE A 96 7.76 -5.59 1.17
CA ILE A 96 6.77 -5.39 0.12
C ILE A 96 6.22 -3.95 0.14
N VAL A 97 5.92 -3.40 1.32
CA VAL A 97 5.42 -2.01 1.47
C VAL A 97 6.52 -0.98 1.17
N VAL A 98 7.78 -1.26 1.53
CA VAL A 98 8.91 -0.40 1.14
C VAL A 98 9.13 -0.43 -0.37
N LEU A 99 8.98 -1.60 -1.01
CA LEU A 99 9.13 -1.72 -2.45
C LEU A 99 7.99 -1.02 -3.20
N SER A 100 6.75 -1.07 -2.68
CA SER A 100 5.64 -0.27 -3.23
C SER A 100 5.86 1.23 -3.07
N LEU A 101 6.46 1.70 -1.96
CA LEU A 101 6.87 3.09 -1.79
C LEU A 101 7.84 3.53 -2.91
N LEU A 102 8.84 2.71 -3.22
CA LEU A 102 9.80 2.99 -4.29
C LEU A 102 9.12 3.03 -5.67
N PHE A 103 8.18 2.12 -5.95
CA PHE A 103 7.44 2.15 -7.21
C PHE A 103 6.52 3.38 -7.32
N SER A 104 5.88 3.80 -6.23
CA SER A 104 5.09 5.04 -6.21
C SER A 104 5.96 6.28 -6.42
N LEU A 105 7.19 6.28 -5.90
CA LEU A 105 8.17 7.35 -6.12
C LEU A 105 8.64 7.40 -7.58
N LEU A 106 8.98 6.25 -8.17
CA LEU A 106 9.36 6.14 -9.59
C LEU A 106 8.24 6.63 -10.51
N SER A 107 7.00 6.20 -10.24
CA SER A 107 5.83 6.65 -10.98
C SER A 107 5.62 8.17 -10.88
N SER A 108 5.82 8.75 -9.69
CA SER A 108 5.74 10.20 -9.49
C SER A 108 6.82 10.94 -10.29
N GLY A 109 8.06 10.44 -10.29
CA GLY A 109 9.13 11.01 -11.11
C GLY A 109 8.81 10.97 -12.61
N PHE A 110 8.25 9.85 -13.08
CA PHE A 110 7.88 9.71 -14.49
C PHE A 110 6.72 10.64 -14.86
N THR A 111 5.66 10.70 -14.07
CA THR A 111 4.53 11.59 -14.35
C THR A 111 4.91 13.08 -14.28
N CYS A 112 5.81 13.46 -13.36
CA CYS A 112 6.35 14.82 -13.26
C CYS A 112 7.17 15.21 -14.49
N THR A 113 8.14 14.38 -14.88
CA THR A 113 8.98 14.64 -16.06
C THR A 113 8.14 14.76 -17.33
N ASN A 114 7.07 13.95 -17.47
CA ASN A 114 6.15 14.07 -18.60
C ASN A 114 5.28 15.31 -18.59
N ALA A 115 4.93 15.85 -17.42
CA ALA A 115 4.18 17.07 -17.32
C ALA A 115 4.99 18.28 -17.82
N VAL A 116 6.32 18.27 -17.61
CA VAL A 116 7.21 19.41 -17.87
C VAL A 116 8.00 19.31 -19.19
N SER A 117 8.45 18.12 -19.62
CA SER A 117 9.42 17.96 -20.72
C SER A 117 8.84 17.73 -22.13
N ASN A 118 9.61 18.14 -23.16
CA ASN A 118 9.45 17.79 -24.60
C ASN A 118 10.84 17.58 -25.28
N PRO A 119 11.06 16.59 -26.19
CA PRO A 119 10.25 15.43 -26.56
C PRO A 119 10.79 14.09 -26.00
N TYR A 120 10.05 13.02 -26.30
CA TYR A 120 9.98 11.67 -25.70
C TYR A 120 11.29 10.95 -25.32
N GLN A 121 11.23 10.22 -24.20
CA GLN A 121 11.91 8.93 -24.06
C GLN A 121 10.83 7.86 -23.80
N THR A 122 10.82 6.80 -24.61
CA THR A 122 9.78 5.76 -24.65
C THR A 122 9.60 5.01 -23.32
N PHE A 123 10.65 4.88 -22.51
CA PHE A 123 10.59 4.31 -21.16
C PHE A 123 9.92 5.23 -20.13
N LEU A 124 9.91 6.53 -20.40
CA LEU A 124 9.19 7.54 -19.63
C LEU A 124 7.79 7.79 -20.22
N GLY A 125 7.21 6.88 -21.02
CA GLY A 125 5.88 7.06 -21.59
C GLY A 125 4.72 6.56 -20.68
N PRO A 126 3.50 6.45 -21.23
CA PRO A 126 2.34 5.84 -20.57
C PRO A 126 2.62 4.44 -19.99
N ILE A 127 3.45 3.66 -20.68
CA ILE A 127 3.84 2.29 -20.30
C ILE A 127 4.48 2.27 -18.90
N GLY A 128 5.43 3.18 -18.63
CA GLY A 128 6.08 3.24 -17.33
C GLY A 128 5.10 3.56 -16.21
N VAL A 129 4.12 4.44 -16.47
CA VAL A 129 3.07 4.75 -15.50
C VAL A 129 2.20 3.51 -15.24
N TYR A 130 1.80 2.76 -16.26
CA TYR A 130 1.04 1.52 -16.07
C TYR A 130 1.83 0.48 -15.27
N THR A 131 3.10 0.25 -15.59
CA THR A 131 3.93 -0.75 -14.93
C THR A 131 4.10 -0.43 -13.44
N TRP A 132 4.55 0.78 -13.11
CA TRP A 132 4.85 1.12 -11.71
C TRP A 132 3.61 1.25 -10.83
N ASN A 133 2.49 1.80 -11.35
CA ASN A 133 1.25 1.86 -10.57
C ASN A 133 0.63 0.46 -10.40
N SER A 134 0.72 -0.41 -11.41
CA SER A 134 0.22 -1.79 -11.29
C SER A 134 1.01 -2.59 -10.26
N LEU A 135 2.35 -2.52 -10.33
CA LEU A 135 3.22 -3.19 -9.34
C LEU A 135 2.98 -2.66 -7.93
N CYS A 136 2.84 -1.34 -7.77
CA CYS A 136 2.51 -0.72 -6.48
C CYS A 136 1.17 -1.25 -5.94
N ALA A 137 0.11 -1.24 -6.75
CA ALA A 137 -1.21 -1.74 -6.34
C ALA A 137 -1.20 -3.23 -5.96
N ILE A 138 -0.51 -4.07 -6.75
CA ILE A 138 -0.39 -5.51 -6.48
C ILE A 138 0.36 -5.75 -5.17
N PHE A 139 1.45 -5.04 -4.91
CA PHE A 139 2.24 -5.20 -3.68
C PHE A 139 1.48 -4.74 -2.44
N ILE A 140 0.75 -3.63 -2.53
CA ILE A 140 -0.14 -3.20 -1.45
C ILE A 140 -1.24 -4.25 -1.20
N LEU A 141 -1.83 -4.81 -2.25
CA LEU A 141 -2.84 -5.87 -2.10
C LEU A 141 -2.26 -7.13 -1.43
N ILE A 142 -1.05 -7.56 -1.83
CA ILE A 142 -0.36 -8.69 -1.19
C ILE A 142 -0.09 -8.38 0.29
N ALA A 143 0.38 -7.17 0.62
CA ALA A 143 0.61 -6.76 2.02
C ALA A 143 -0.70 -6.78 2.84
N MET A 144 -1.81 -6.30 2.26
CA MET A 144 -3.14 -6.35 2.88
C MET A 144 -3.62 -7.78 3.13
N ILE A 145 -3.24 -8.76 2.31
CA ILE A 145 -3.59 -10.18 2.52
C ILE A 145 -2.67 -10.83 3.54
N LEU A 146 -1.35 -10.61 3.42
CA LEU A 146 -0.35 -11.25 4.30
C LEU A 146 -0.48 -10.81 5.76
N PHE A 147 -0.91 -9.57 6.02
CA PHE A 147 -1.01 -9.06 7.39
C PHE A 147 -2.07 -9.79 8.24
N PRO A 148 -3.35 -9.89 7.84
CA PRO A 148 -4.35 -10.78 8.45
C PRO A 148 -3.91 -12.24 8.55
N VAL A 149 -3.29 -12.77 7.48
CA VAL A 149 -2.78 -14.16 7.48
C VAL A 149 -1.72 -14.35 8.55
N ASN A 150 -0.89 -13.34 8.82
CA ASN A 150 0.10 -13.42 9.90
C ASN A 150 -0.54 -13.34 11.29
N ILE A 151 -1.61 -12.57 11.43
CA ILE A 151 -2.36 -12.45 12.70
C ILE A 151 -3.04 -13.77 13.03
N GLU A 152 -3.85 -14.29 12.12
CA GLU A 152 -4.68 -15.48 12.34
C GLU A 152 -3.88 -16.78 12.17
N GLY A 153 -3.05 -16.87 11.13
CA GLY A 153 -2.36 -18.11 10.76
C GLY A 153 -1.07 -18.35 11.55
N ASN A 154 -0.32 -17.28 11.88
CA ASN A 154 0.93 -17.39 12.64
C ASN A 154 0.80 -16.90 14.10
N GLY A 155 -0.39 -16.44 14.52
CA GLY A 155 -0.64 -15.99 15.89
C GLY A 155 0.15 -14.74 16.27
N LEU A 156 0.38 -13.79 15.35
CA LEU A 156 1.22 -12.60 15.60
C LEU A 156 0.84 -11.85 16.88
N SER A 157 -0.45 -11.60 17.12
CA SER A 157 -0.90 -10.91 18.33
C SER A 157 -0.65 -11.72 19.61
N ILE A 158 -0.71 -13.04 19.54
CA ILE A 158 -0.46 -13.92 20.69
C ILE A 158 1.02 -13.83 21.06
N GLU A 159 1.91 -13.94 20.07
CA GLU A 159 3.36 -13.82 20.28
C GLU A 159 3.73 -12.46 20.89
N LEU A 160 3.18 -11.38 20.35
CA LEU A 160 3.40 -10.02 20.85
C LEU A 160 2.90 -9.83 22.30
N SER A 161 1.81 -10.50 22.68
CA SER A 161 1.32 -10.45 24.06
C SER A 161 2.30 -11.12 25.03
N HIS A 162 2.90 -12.26 24.66
CA HIS A 162 3.93 -12.92 25.47
C HIS A 162 5.22 -12.10 25.56
N GLY A 163 5.59 -11.37 24.50
CA GLY A 163 6.72 -10.43 24.53
C GLY A 163 6.50 -9.24 25.48
N CYS A 164 5.27 -8.74 25.58
CA CYS A 164 4.94 -7.65 26.50
C CYS A 164 4.76 -8.12 27.96
N PHE A 165 4.19 -9.31 28.16
CA PHE A 165 3.94 -9.91 29.47
C PHE A 165 4.35 -11.39 29.47
N SER A 166 5.43 -11.71 30.19
CA SER A 166 6.01 -13.05 30.22
C SER A 166 5.22 -14.09 31.04
N ALA A 167 4.29 -13.66 31.88
CA ALA A 167 3.53 -14.52 32.80
C ALA A 167 2.13 -14.92 32.29
N LEU A 168 1.91 -14.91 30.97
CA LEU A 168 0.64 -15.30 30.37
C LEU A 168 0.54 -16.83 30.27
N GLN A 169 -0.59 -17.38 30.70
CA GLN A 169 -0.85 -18.83 30.71
C GLN A 169 -1.50 -19.30 29.39
N LYS A 170 -2.68 -19.92 29.46
CA LYS A 170 -3.30 -20.58 28.31
C LYS A 170 -4.09 -19.58 27.48
N HIS A 171 -3.74 -19.43 26.20
CA HIS A 171 -4.54 -18.69 25.23
C HIS A 171 -5.94 -19.32 25.09
N VAL A 172 -6.97 -18.48 25.10
CA VAL A 172 -8.38 -18.92 24.97
C VAL A 172 -9.00 -18.38 23.69
N LYS A 173 -8.91 -17.05 23.49
CA LYS A 173 -9.59 -16.36 22.40
C LYS A 173 -8.79 -15.12 22.01
N SER A 174 -8.82 -14.77 20.73
CA SER A 174 -8.36 -13.48 20.25
C SER A 174 -9.47 -12.79 19.47
N GLU A 175 -9.56 -11.47 19.61
CA GLU A 175 -10.41 -10.60 18.81
C GLU A 175 -9.55 -9.53 18.14
N HIS A 176 -9.75 -9.30 16.85
CA HIS A 176 -8.91 -8.44 16.03
C HIS A 176 -9.75 -7.39 15.31
N ALA A 177 -9.44 -6.12 15.52
CA ALA A 177 -10.08 -4.99 14.85
C ALA A 177 -9.03 -4.20 14.05
N TYR A 178 -9.20 -4.15 12.73
CA TYR A 178 -8.27 -3.42 11.84
C TYR A 178 -8.46 -1.91 11.96
N GLY A 179 -7.34 -1.21 12.16
CA GLY A 179 -7.29 0.24 12.32
C GLY A 179 -7.20 1.01 11.01
N TYR A 180 -7.15 2.34 11.10
CA TYR A 180 -7.18 3.21 9.94
C TYR A 180 -5.95 3.03 9.02
N SER A 181 -4.77 2.75 9.58
CA SER A 181 -3.55 2.54 8.79
C SER A 181 -3.64 1.31 7.90
N TYR A 182 -4.45 0.33 8.29
CA TYR A 182 -4.75 -0.82 7.45
C TYR A 182 -5.73 -0.46 6.33
N TRP A 183 -6.85 0.18 6.66
CA TRP A 183 -7.88 0.49 5.66
C TRP A 183 -7.47 1.55 4.64
N ILE A 184 -6.61 2.50 5.01
CA ILE A 184 -6.11 3.52 4.08
C ILE A 184 -5.24 2.93 2.96
N MET A 185 -4.78 1.68 3.09
CA MET A 185 -4.14 0.96 1.98
C MET A 185 -5.07 0.73 0.79
N LEU A 186 -6.39 0.62 1.00
CA LEU A 186 -7.34 0.57 -0.11
C LEU A 186 -7.32 1.86 -0.93
N LEU A 187 -7.18 3.01 -0.27
CA LEU A 187 -7.06 4.31 -0.95
C LEU A 187 -5.80 4.35 -1.83
N ILE A 188 -4.70 3.73 -1.40
CA ILE A 188 -3.49 3.59 -2.22
C ILE A 188 -3.81 2.82 -3.50
N ILE A 189 -4.52 1.69 -3.41
CA ILE A 189 -4.93 0.89 -4.59
C ILE A 189 -5.80 1.74 -5.53
N PHE A 190 -6.80 2.45 -4.99
CA PHE A 190 -7.67 3.33 -5.79
C PHE A 190 -6.90 4.45 -6.50
N LEU A 191 -5.92 5.08 -5.83
CA LEU A 191 -5.11 6.14 -6.42
C LEU A 191 -4.22 5.61 -7.57
N ASN A 192 -3.66 4.42 -7.41
CA ASN A 192 -2.87 3.77 -8.46
C ASN A 192 -3.75 3.40 -9.68
N ILE A 193 -4.96 2.88 -9.44
CA ILE A 193 -5.93 2.60 -10.51
C ILE A 193 -6.37 3.90 -11.20
N ALA A 194 -6.64 4.96 -10.44
CA ALA A 194 -7.01 6.27 -11.00
C ALA A 194 -5.92 6.84 -11.91
N SER A 195 -4.64 6.74 -11.50
CA SER A 195 -3.50 7.13 -12.32
C SER A 195 -3.46 6.38 -13.66
N ILE A 196 -3.66 5.05 -13.63
CA ILE A 196 -3.76 4.20 -14.83
C ILE A 196 -4.90 4.66 -15.74
N ILE A 197 -6.09 4.91 -15.18
CA ILE A 197 -7.27 5.34 -15.94
C ILE A 197 -7.03 6.71 -16.60
N VAL A 198 -6.46 7.68 -15.88
CA VAL A 198 -6.16 9.01 -16.41
C VAL A 198 -5.20 8.91 -17.61
N ILE A 199 -4.14 8.12 -17.48
CA ILE A 199 -3.16 7.93 -18.55
C ILE A 199 -3.73 7.10 -19.71
N TYR A 200 -4.62 6.13 -19.43
CA TYR A 200 -5.34 5.38 -20.46
C TYR A 200 -6.19 6.29 -21.34
N PHE A 201 -6.99 7.19 -20.73
CA PHE A 201 -7.77 8.15 -21.50
C PHE A 201 -6.89 9.10 -22.32
N TYR A 202 -5.75 9.53 -21.78
CA TYR A 202 -4.78 10.33 -22.53
C TYR A 202 -4.24 9.58 -23.75
N ASP A 203 -3.79 8.35 -23.55
CA ASP A 203 -3.16 7.54 -24.61
C ASP A 203 -4.18 7.17 -25.70
N HIS A 204 -5.39 6.80 -25.30
CA HIS A 204 -6.49 6.50 -26.22
C HIS A 204 -6.90 7.73 -27.05
N ALA A 205 -7.06 8.89 -26.42
CA ALA A 205 -7.40 10.13 -27.13
C ALA A 205 -6.29 10.56 -28.10
N ARG A 206 -5.02 10.33 -27.76
CA ARG A 206 -3.88 10.57 -28.65
C ARG A 206 -3.87 9.61 -29.83
N TYR A 207 -4.11 8.33 -29.58
CA TYR A 207 -4.12 7.29 -30.60
C TYR A 207 -5.27 7.49 -31.60
N SER A 208 -6.47 7.83 -31.13
CA SER A 208 -7.62 8.18 -31.98
C SER A 208 -7.31 9.36 -32.90
N LYS A 209 -6.72 10.44 -32.38
CA LYS A 209 -6.29 11.59 -33.19
C LYS A 209 -5.25 11.23 -34.24
N LYS A 210 -4.28 10.37 -33.90
CA LYS A 210 -3.26 9.93 -34.86
C LYS A 210 -3.88 9.15 -36.01
N LYS A 211 -4.81 8.24 -35.71
CA LYS A 211 -5.58 7.49 -36.72
C LYS A 211 -6.45 8.40 -37.59
N GLU A 212 -7.09 9.42 -37.02
CA GLU A 212 -7.84 10.41 -37.78
C GLU A 212 -6.96 11.22 -38.73
N GLN A 213 -5.72 11.54 -38.34
CA GLN A 213 -4.75 12.23 -39.18
C GLN A 213 -4.07 11.34 -40.24
N GLU A 214 -4.11 10.02 -40.08
CA GLU A 214 -3.60 9.06 -41.06
C GLU A 214 -4.65 8.71 -42.15
N ARG A 215 -5.95 8.91 -41.92
CA ARG A 215 -7.02 8.74 -42.94
C ARG A 215 -7.08 9.77 -44.09
N PRO A 216 -6.71 11.06 -43.96
CA PRO A 216 -6.86 12.06 -45.02
C PRO A 216 -5.81 11.93 -46.14
N ILE A 217 -4.74 11.17 -45.94
CA ILE A 217 -3.73 10.88 -46.98
C ILE A 217 -4.11 9.71 -47.89
N GLU A 218 -5.08 8.88 -47.51
CA GLU A 218 -5.57 7.77 -48.35
C GLU A 218 -6.61 8.23 -49.39
N ASN A 219 -7.18 9.42 -49.22
CA ASN A 219 -8.10 10.06 -50.17
C ASN A 219 -7.41 11.06 -51.11
N ALA A 220 -6.08 10.96 -51.29
CA ALA A 220 -5.44 11.67 -52.40
C ALA A 220 -5.90 11.02 -53.72
N PRO A 221 -6.52 11.79 -54.64
CA PRO A 221 -7.02 11.21 -55.90
C PRO A 221 -5.84 10.60 -56.66
N LYS A 222 -5.93 9.31 -56.98
CA LYS A 222 -4.95 8.59 -57.83
C LYS A 222 -4.98 9.05 -59.29
N ASP A 223 -5.79 10.05 -59.63
CA ASP A 223 -6.13 10.43 -60.99
C ASP A 223 -5.13 11.40 -61.66
N VAL A 224 -3.94 11.59 -61.09
CA VAL A 224 -2.91 12.54 -61.61
C VAL A 224 -1.59 11.86 -61.99
N ILE A 225 -1.58 10.54 -62.25
CA ILE A 225 -0.41 9.86 -62.82
C ILE A 225 -0.81 9.13 -64.09
N LEU A 226 -1.14 9.91 -65.11
CA LEU A 226 -1.26 9.45 -66.50
C LEU A 226 -0.74 10.56 -67.41
N PHE A 227 0.58 10.73 -67.43
CA PHE A 227 1.34 11.32 -68.54
C PHE A 227 2.72 10.67 -68.61
#